data_AF-A0A0G0FC41-F1
#
_entry.id   AF-A0A0G0FC41-F1
#
_cell.length_a   1.000
_cell.length_b   1.000
_cell.length_c   1.000
_cell.angle_alpha   90.00
_cell.angle_beta   90.00
_cell.angle_gamma   90.00
#
_symmetry.space_group_name_H-M   'P 1'
#
loop_
_entity.id
_entity.type
_entity.pdbx_description
1 polymer ?
#
loop_
_entity_poly.entity_id
_entity_poly.type
_entity_poly.pdbx_seq_one_letter_code
_entity_poly.pdbx_strand_id
1 'polypeptide(L)'
;MSIKPELNVSGYRGIWGQTLNEEVVSKYTRAFTHFAKEDSKKEKLTILIGRDGRESGPEIKKIIIKELENLGVVVIDGDILPTPTILFAVRKHKYDGAIIITASHNPIEYNGLKFVNNKALFTIKEEAEKIKRYYDHS
;
A
#
# COMPACT_ATOMS: atom_id res chain seq x y z
N MET A 1 -1.97 -15.21 -23.49
CA MET A 1 -2.22 -15.50 -22.06
C MET A 1 -1.97 -14.20 -21.32
N SER A 2 -3.01 -13.48 -20.90
CA SER A 2 -2.83 -12.19 -20.21
C SER A 2 -2.27 -12.46 -18.82
N ILE A 3 -1.05 -11.98 -18.56
CA ILE A 3 -0.39 -12.10 -17.26
C ILE A 3 -1.26 -11.35 -16.25
N LYS A 4 -1.84 -12.07 -15.28
CA LYS A 4 -2.48 -11.42 -14.13
C LYS A 4 -1.38 -10.72 -13.33
N PRO A 5 -1.52 -9.42 -13.01
CA PRO A 5 -0.52 -8.75 -12.20
C PRO A 5 -0.47 -9.37 -10.80
N GLU A 6 0.74 -9.47 -10.26
CA GLU A 6 1.00 -10.01 -8.92
C GLU A 6 1.87 -9.05 -8.12
N LEU A 7 1.72 -9.09 -6.79
CA LEU A 7 2.56 -8.35 -5.86
C LEU A 7 4.00 -8.86 -5.91
N ASN A 8 4.96 -7.96 -6.11
CA ASN A 8 6.39 -8.22 -6.02
C ASN A 8 7.11 -7.06 -5.29
N VAL A 9 8.45 -7.06 -5.26
CA VAL A 9 9.25 -6.02 -4.58
C VAL A 9 8.99 -4.59 -5.08
N SER A 10 8.46 -4.43 -6.29
CA SER A 10 8.10 -3.14 -6.87
C SER A 10 6.66 -2.70 -6.59
N GLY A 11 5.90 -3.51 -5.83
CA GLY A 11 4.48 -3.32 -5.53
C GLY A 11 3.56 -4.16 -6.42
N TYR A 12 2.26 -4.01 -6.20
CA TYR A 12 1.22 -4.47 -7.11
C TYR A 12 0.91 -3.35 -8.11
N ARG A 13 0.88 -3.65 -9.41
CA ARG A 13 0.54 -2.66 -10.45
C ARG A 13 -0.52 -3.21 -11.38
N GLY A 14 -1.51 -2.41 -11.71
CA GLY A 14 -2.59 -2.78 -12.61
C GLY A 14 -3.27 -1.56 -13.21
N ILE A 15 -4.14 -1.79 -14.17
CA ILE A 15 -4.95 -0.75 -14.80
C ILE A 15 -6.17 -0.51 -13.93
N TRP A 16 -6.42 0.75 -13.54
CA TRP A 16 -7.57 1.10 -12.71
C TRP A 16 -8.89 0.75 -13.41
N GLY A 17 -9.83 0.15 -12.67
CA GLY A 17 -11.10 -0.34 -13.20
C GLY A 17 -11.02 -1.67 -13.97
N GLN A 18 -9.81 -2.24 -14.10
CA GLN A 18 -9.59 -3.55 -14.72
C GLN A 18 -8.87 -4.46 -13.73
N THR A 19 -7.54 -4.54 -13.86
CA THR A 19 -6.70 -5.42 -13.04
C THR A 19 -6.40 -4.84 -11.67
N LEU A 20 -6.49 -3.51 -11.49
CA LEU A 20 -6.56 -2.86 -10.19
C LEU A 20 -7.96 -2.30 -10.00
N ASN A 21 -8.66 -2.73 -8.95
CA ASN A 21 -10.02 -2.32 -8.64
C ASN A 21 -10.23 -2.23 -7.12
N GLU A 22 -11.42 -1.81 -6.70
CA GLU A 22 -11.74 -1.61 -5.26
C GLU A 22 -11.54 -2.86 -4.42
N GLU A 23 -11.91 -4.04 -4.93
CA GLU A 23 -11.71 -5.31 -4.22
C GLU A 23 -10.23 -5.60 -4.00
N VAL A 24 -9.42 -5.48 -5.05
CA VAL A 24 -7.97 -5.70 -5.00
C VAL A 24 -7.31 -4.71 -4.03
N VAL A 25 -7.68 -3.44 -4.08
CA VAL A 25 -7.15 -2.40 -3.18
C VAL A 25 -7.50 -2.70 -1.73
N SER A 26 -8.76 -3.06 -1.46
CA SER A 26 -9.23 -3.36 -0.10
C SER A 26 -8.54 -4.60 0.48
N LYS A 27 -8.48 -5.70 -0.30
CA LYS A 27 -7.81 -6.93 0.13
C LYS A 27 -6.32 -6.73 0.40
N TYR A 28 -5.61 -6.02 -0.48
CA TYR A 28 -4.20 -5.73 -0.23
C TYR A 28 -3.98 -4.77 0.95
N THR A 29 -4.91 -3.85 1.20
CA THR A 29 -4.87 -2.97 2.38
C THR A 29 -5.02 -3.79 3.67
N ARG A 30 -5.99 -4.72 3.73
CA ARG A 30 -6.13 -5.66 4.84
C ARG A 30 -4.88 -6.51 5.02
N ALA A 31 -4.41 -7.13 3.94
CA ALA A 31 -3.24 -8.01 3.94
C ALA A 31 -1.98 -7.29 4.45
N PHE A 32 -1.73 -6.07 4.00
CA PHE A 32 -0.64 -5.24 4.49
C PHE A 32 -0.80 -4.87 5.96
N THR A 33 -2.03 -4.56 6.40
CA THR A 33 -2.32 -4.25 7.81
C THR A 33 -2.02 -5.45 8.71
N HIS A 34 -2.37 -6.67 8.31
CA HIS A 34 -2.02 -7.89 9.04
C HIS A 34 -0.50 -8.06 9.15
N PHE A 35 0.22 -7.92 8.03
CA PHE A 35 1.69 -7.94 8.03
C PHE A 35 2.28 -6.87 8.97
N ALA A 36 1.78 -5.63 8.92
CA ALA A 36 2.28 -4.54 9.74
C ALA A 36 2.02 -4.74 11.24
N LYS A 37 0.89 -5.38 11.62
CA LYS A 37 0.61 -5.77 13.02
C LYS A 37 1.63 -6.77 13.54
N GLU A 38 1.92 -7.82 12.76
CA GLU A 38 2.92 -8.82 13.14
C GLU A 38 4.34 -8.23 13.22
N ASP A 39 4.73 -7.41 12.24
CA ASP A 39 6.08 -6.84 12.16
C ASP A 39 6.35 -5.79 13.25
N SER A 40 5.34 -4.97 13.60
CA SER A 40 5.45 -3.97 14.67
C SER A 40 5.17 -4.51 16.07
N LYS A 41 4.47 -5.65 16.19
CA LYS A 41 3.95 -6.20 17.46
C LYS A 41 3.06 -5.22 18.23
N LYS A 42 2.35 -4.33 17.52
CA LYS A 42 1.43 -3.35 18.11
C LYS A 42 -0.02 -3.71 17.80
N GLU A 43 -0.89 -3.50 18.78
CA GLU A 43 -2.34 -3.60 18.62
C GLU A 43 -2.89 -2.46 17.74
N LYS A 44 -2.39 -1.24 17.96
CA LYS A 44 -2.80 -0.04 17.24
C LYS A 44 -1.66 0.47 16.36
N LEU A 45 -1.90 0.45 15.04
CA LEU A 45 -0.94 0.89 14.03
C LEU A 45 -1.13 2.36 13.66
N THR A 46 -0.05 2.98 13.21
CA THR A 46 -0.09 4.26 12.47
C THR A 46 0.50 4.08 11.08
N ILE A 47 -0.31 4.24 10.02
CA ILE A 47 0.11 4.03 8.63
C ILE A 47 -0.01 5.33 7.84
N LEU A 48 1.07 5.69 7.12
CA LEU A 48 1.10 6.82 6.21
C LEU A 48 0.62 6.42 4.81
N ILE A 49 -0.25 7.24 4.23
CA ILE A 49 -0.69 7.10 2.84
C ILE A 49 -0.14 8.27 2.03
N GLY A 50 0.42 7.96 0.86
CA GLY A 50 0.81 8.98 -0.11
C GLY A 50 0.61 8.50 -1.53
N ARG A 51 0.45 9.42 -2.47
CA ARG A 51 0.22 9.15 -3.88
C ARG A 51 1.05 10.05 -4.79
N ASP A 52 1.19 9.65 -6.04
CA ASP A 52 1.61 10.56 -7.11
C ASP A 52 0.39 11.32 -7.72
N GLY A 53 0.64 12.03 -8.82
CA GLY A 53 -0.34 12.86 -9.52
C GLY A 53 -1.34 12.11 -10.41
N ARG A 54 -1.38 10.77 -10.41
CA ARG A 54 -2.30 10.00 -11.27
C ARG A 54 -3.77 10.29 -10.92
N GLU A 55 -4.61 10.41 -11.94
CA GLU A 55 -6.04 10.77 -11.81
C GLU A 55 -6.83 9.76 -10.98
N SER A 56 -6.50 8.46 -11.07
CA SER A 56 -7.12 7.41 -10.25
C SER A 56 -6.68 7.42 -8.78
N GLY A 57 -5.64 8.19 -8.43
CA GLY A 57 -5.02 8.20 -7.10
C GLY A 57 -5.97 8.60 -5.95
N PRO A 58 -6.75 9.71 -6.06
CA PRO A 58 -7.69 10.11 -5.02
C PRO A 58 -8.77 9.07 -4.70
N GLU A 59 -9.25 8.32 -5.69
CA GLU A 59 -10.27 7.28 -5.50
C GLU A 59 -9.68 6.07 -4.78
N ILE A 60 -8.52 5.56 -5.24
CA ILE A 60 -7.77 4.48 -4.59
C ILE A 60 -7.46 4.86 -3.14
N LYS A 61 -7.04 6.11 -2.90
CA LYS A 61 -6.74 6.62 -1.56
C LYS A 61 -7.94 6.52 -0.63
N LYS A 62 -9.12 6.97 -1.07
CA LYS A 62 -10.36 6.90 -0.27
C LYS A 62 -10.68 5.48 0.17
N ILE A 63 -10.51 4.50 -0.73
CA ILE A 63 -10.73 3.07 -0.42
C ILE A 63 -9.76 2.60 0.66
N ILE A 64 -8.46 2.92 0.50
CA ILE A 64 -7.43 2.55 1.46
C ILE A 64 -7.70 3.16 2.84
N ILE A 65 -8.01 4.46 2.90
CA ILE A 65 -8.29 5.16 4.16
C ILE A 65 -9.48 4.51 4.87
N LYS A 66 -10.60 4.32 4.16
CA LYS A 66 -11.81 3.68 4.71
C LYS A 66 -11.50 2.29 5.26
N GLU A 67 -10.74 1.49 4.53
CA GLU A 67 -10.39 0.14 4.95
C GLU A 67 -9.48 0.14 6.19
N LEU A 68 -8.50 1.04 6.25
CA LEU A 68 -7.62 1.20 7.41
C LEU A 68 -8.37 1.66 8.66
N GLU A 69 -9.30 2.61 8.50
CA GLU A 69 -10.15 3.09 9.59
C GLU A 69 -11.02 1.96 10.14
N ASN A 70 -11.62 1.13 9.27
CA ASN A 70 -12.38 -0.06 9.67
C ASN A 70 -11.54 -1.07 10.48
N LEU A 71 -10.23 -1.12 10.23
CA LEU A 71 -9.28 -2.00 10.94
C LEU A 71 -8.71 -1.37 12.22
N GLY A 72 -9.16 -0.17 12.59
CA GLY A 72 -8.71 0.57 13.78
C GLY A 72 -7.31 1.19 13.65
N VAL A 73 -6.81 1.35 12.42
CA VAL A 73 -5.50 1.95 12.14
C VAL A 73 -5.61 3.48 12.21
N VAL A 74 -4.60 4.13 12.81
CA VAL A 74 -4.42 5.58 12.73
C VAL A 74 -3.85 5.91 11.35
N VAL A 75 -4.63 6.61 10.54
CA VAL A 75 -4.23 6.98 9.19
C VAL A 75 -3.58 8.36 9.18
N ILE A 76 -2.40 8.46 8.58
CA ILE A 76 -1.77 9.73 8.24
C ILE A 76 -1.95 9.95 6.74
N ASP A 77 -2.84 10.85 6.34
CA ASP A 77 -3.05 11.20 4.93
C ASP A 77 -2.04 12.26 4.49
N GLY A 78 -1.02 11.84 3.74
CA GLY A 78 -0.05 12.73 3.13
C GLY A 78 -0.47 13.29 1.76
N ASP A 79 -1.56 12.78 1.19
CA ASP A 79 -2.00 13.03 -0.19
C ASP A 79 -0.85 12.94 -1.20
N ILE A 80 -0.50 14.03 -1.91
CA ILE A 80 0.59 14.03 -2.89
C ILE A 80 1.94 14.12 -2.17
N LEU A 81 2.69 13.01 -2.15
CA LEU A 81 4.04 12.96 -1.60
C LEU A 81 4.98 12.16 -2.51
N PRO A 82 6.18 12.70 -2.82
CA PRO A 82 7.21 11.91 -3.47
C PRO A 82 7.60 10.71 -2.60
N THR A 83 7.84 9.57 -3.24
CA THR A 83 8.31 8.33 -2.60
C THR A 83 9.42 8.54 -1.54
N PRO A 84 10.53 9.26 -1.81
CA PRO A 84 11.57 9.46 -0.80
C PRO A 84 11.09 10.24 0.43
N THR A 85 10.11 11.15 0.26
CA THR A 85 9.51 11.90 1.38
C THR A 85 8.70 10.97 2.27
N ILE A 86 7.99 9.99 1.70
CA ILE A 86 7.24 8.99 2.44
C ILE A 86 8.19 8.12 3.27
N LEU A 87 9.28 7.60 2.67
CA LEU A 87 10.29 6.82 3.40
C LEU A 87 10.89 7.63 4.56
N PHE A 88 11.26 8.89 4.30
CA PHE A 88 11.77 9.79 5.33
C PHE A 88 10.75 10.01 6.45
N ALA A 89 9.48 10.25 6.11
CA ALA A 89 8.41 10.48 7.08
C ALA A 89 8.15 9.24 7.96
N VAL A 90 8.11 8.03 7.38
CA VAL A 90 7.98 6.77 8.14
C VAL A 90 9.10 6.67 9.17
N ARG A 91 10.35 6.91 8.76
CA ARG A 91 11.51 6.87 9.66
C ARG A 91 11.45 7.95 10.74
N LYS A 92 11.18 9.19 10.35
CA LYS A 92 11.21 10.37 11.23
C LYS A 92 10.13 10.30 12.30
N HIS A 93 8.92 9.89 11.92
CA HIS A 93 7.75 9.86 12.79
C HIS A 93 7.48 8.47 13.39
N LYS A 94 8.31 7.47 13.07
CA LYS A 94 8.21 6.09 13.56
C LYS A 94 6.84 5.47 13.28
N TYR A 95 6.32 5.71 12.07
CA TYR A 95 5.10 5.06 11.60
C TYR A 95 5.33 3.56 11.41
N ASP A 96 4.26 2.78 11.51
CA ASP A 96 4.32 1.31 11.42
C ASP A 96 4.34 0.82 9.96
N GLY A 97 4.25 1.74 9.01
CA GLY A 97 4.44 1.50 7.59
C GLY A 97 3.85 2.61 6.73
N ALA A 98 3.89 2.41 5.43
CA ALA A 98 3.19 3.25 4.47
C ALA A 98 2.68 2.48 3.27
N ILE A 99 1.59 2.98 2.67
CA ILE A 99 1.11 2.56 1.36
C ILE A 99 1.31 3.73 0.40
N ILE A 100 2.07 3.48 -0.67
CA ILE A 100 2.33 4.45 -1.73
C ILE A 100 1.50 4.08 -2.96
N ILE A 101 0.63 4.99 -3.38
CA ILE A 101 -0.23 4.85 -4.55
C ILE A 101 0.51 5.41 -5.77
N THR A 102 1.10 4.52 -6.56
CA THR A 102 1.87 4.88 -7.75
C THR A 102 2.13 3.65 -8.63
N ALA A 103 2.19 3.85 -9.94
CA ALA A 103 2.78 2.89 -10.86
C ALA A 103 4.17 3.32 -11.38
N SER A 104 4.84 4.26 -10.70
CA SER A 104 6.16 4.79 -11.08
C SER A 104 6.16 5.34 -12.52
N HIS A 105 6.90 4.72 -13.43
CA HIS A 105 7.05 5.12 -14.82
C HIS A 105 6.03 4.48 -15.77
N ASN A 106 5.13 3.64 -15.27
CA ASN A 106 4.10 3.03 -16.11
C ASN A 106 3.15 4.11 -16.69
N PRO A 107 2.50 3.85 -17.83
CA PRO A 107 1.49 4.74 -18.43
C PRO A 107 0.37 5.18 -17.47
N ILE A 108 -0.35 6.26 -17.81
CA ILE A 108 -1.29 6.96 -16.92
C ILE A 108 -2.48 6.10 -16.47
N GLU A 109 -2.89 5.13 -17.29
CA GLU A 109 -3.97 4.18 -17.00
C GLU A 109 -3.60 3.18 -15.90
N TYR A 110 -2.30 3.00 -15.64
CA TYR A 110 -1.83 2.17 -14.54
C TYR A 110 -1.86 2.93 -13.23
N ASN A 111 -2.14 2.21 -12.15
CA ASN A 111 -1.79 2.63 -10.81
C ASN A 111 -1.27 1.41 -10.03
N GLY A 112 -0.94 1.59 -8.77
CA GLY A 112 -0.40 0.50 -7.98
C GLY A 112 -0.27 0.82 -6.51
N LEU A 113 0.02 -0.22 -5.74
CA LEU A 113 0.26 -0.17 -4.31
C LEU A 113 1.69 -0.63 -4.05
N LYS A 114 2.52 0.25 -3.49
CA LYS A 114 3.82 -0.13 -2.91
C LYS A 114 3.75 -0.07 -1.40
N PHE A 115 4.34 -1.06 -0.76
CA PHE A 115 4.35 -1.17 0.70
C PHE A 115 5.72 -0.81 1.27
N VAL A 116 5.69 -0.08 2.38
CA VAL A 116 6.85 0.32 3.16
C VAL A 116 6.69 -0.22 4.58
N ASN A 117 7.68 -0.95 5.08
CA ASN A 117 7.66 -1.49 6.44
C ASN A 117 8.04 -0.43 7.51
N ASN A 118 7.96 -0.80 8.78
CA ASN A 118 8.27 0.08 9.92
C ASN A 118 9.75 0.50 10.00
N LYS A 119 10.63 -0.09 9.17
CA LYS A 119 12.06 0.28 9.03
C LYS A 119 12.27 1.34 7.95
N ALA A 120 11.18 1.87 7.38
CA ALA A 120 11.20 2.80 6.26
C ALA A 120 11.90 2.23 5.01
N LEU A 121 11.72 0.94 4.76
CA LEU A 121 12.20 0.25 3.56
C LEU A 121 11.02 -0.29 2.77
N PHE A 122 11.17 -0.38 1.44
CA PHE A 122 10.24 -1.16 0.64
C PHE A 122 10.24 -2.61 1.11
N THR A 123 9.07 -3.24 1.05
CA THR A 123 8.96 -4.65 1.39
C THR A 123 9.83 -5.51 0.49
N ILE A 124 10.66 -6.36 1.10
CA ILE A 124 11.48 -7.33 0.37
C ILE A 124 10.64 -8.51 -0.13
N LYS A 125 11.24 -9.42 -0.90
CA LYS A 125 10.52 -10.54 -1.51
C LYS A 125 9.77 -11.38 -0.47
N GLU A 126 10.45 -11.72 0.62
CA GLU A 126 9.89 -12.56 1.69
C GLU A 126 8.69 -11.86 2.35
N GLU A 127 8.77 -10.55 2.58
CA GLU A 127 7.68 -9.74 3.14
C GLU A 127 6.50 -9.62 2.17
N ALA A 128 6.77 -9.39 0.88
CA ALA A 128 5.75 -9.36 -0.16
C ALA A 128 5.02 -10.71 -0.29
N GLU A 129 5.73 -11.83 -0.15
CA GLU A 129 5.13 -13.17 -0.10
C GLU A 129 4.27 -13.36 1.15
N LYS A 130 4.65 -12.80 2.32
CA LYS A 130 3.77 -12.82 3.51
C LYS A 130 2.48 -12.05 3.23
N ILE A 131 2.59 -10.85 2.66
CA ILE A 131 1.42 -10.01 2.30
C ILE A 131 0.53 -10.77 1.31
N LYS A 132 1.11 -11.43 0.29
CA LYS A 132 0.34 -12.26 -0.66
C LYS A 132 -0.41 -13.39 0.05
N ARG A 133 0.21 -14.07 1.02
CA ARG A 133 -0.48 -15.09 1.81
C ARG A 133 -1.69 -14.54 2.56
N TYR A 134 -1.58 -13.38 3.21
CA TYR A 134 -2.76 -12.78 3.86
C TYR A 134 -3.83 -12.37 2.85
N TYR A 135 -3.43 -11.86 1.68
CA TYR A 135 -4.35 -11.51 0.60
C TYR A 135 -5.18 -12.73 0.15
N ASP A 136 -4.55 -13.89 -0.03
CA ASP A 136 -5.21 -15.12 -0.47
C ASP A 136 -6.21 -15.70 0.56
N HIS A 137 -6.17 -15.24 1.82
CA HIS A 137 -7.04 -15.69 2.91
C HIS A 137 -8.01 -14.60 3.40
N SER A 138 -8.23 -13.53 2.62
CA SER A 138 -8.97 -12.31 3.00
C SER A 138 -10.18 -11.94 2.13
#